data_AF-A0A4Q2UPQ6-F1
#
_entry.id   AF-A0A4Q2UPQ6-F1
#
_cell.length_a   1.000
_cell.length_b   1.000
_cell.length_c   1.000
_cell.angle_alpha   90.00
_cell.angle_beta   90.00
_cell.angle_gamma   90.00
#
_symmetry.space_group_name_H-M   'P 1'
#
loop_
_entity.id
_entity.type
_entity.pdbx_description
1 polymer ?
#
loop_
_entity_poly.entity_id
_entity_poly.type
_entity_poly.pdbx_seq_one_letter_code
_entity_poly.pdbx_strand_id
1 'polypeptide(L)' 'MNKTLHPQYITDEQGKRVSVVLPIQQWQQVLDDLEELDDIRLYDEVKARQEPTRSLADYRKKRQPSND' A
#
# COMPACT_ATOMS: atom_id res chain seq x y z
N MET A 1 2.55 -9.15 -14.57
CA MET A 1 3.47 -8.41 -15.46
C MET A 1 4.81 -8.31 -14.74
N ASN A 2 5.91 -8.77 -15.33
CA ASN A 2 7.22 -8.59 -14.72
C ASN A 2 7.65 -7.13 -14.91
N LYS A 3 7.54 -6.32 -13.85
CA LYS A 3 8.01 -4.93 -13.84
C LYS A 3 9.52 -4.94 -13.61
N THR A 4 10.29 -4.76 -14.67
CA THR A 4 11.76 -4.70 -14.58
C THR A 4 12.19 -3.26 -14.28
N LEU A 5 12.89 -3.06 -13.17
CA LEU A 5 13.53 -1.78 -12.85
C LEU A 5 14.84 -1.62 -13.62
N HIS A 6 15.19 -0.37 -13.97
CA HIS A 6 16.45 -0.03 -14.62
C HIS A 6 17.26 0.95 -13.76
N PRO A 7 17.76 0.50 -12.59
CA PRO A 7 18.50 1.36 -11.68
C PRO A 7 19.87 1.74 -12.21
N GLN A 8 20.26 2.99 -12.00
CA GLN A 8 21.65 3.44 -12.04
C GLN A 8 22.13 3.64 -10.61
N TYR A 9 23.39 3.31 -10.33
CA TYR A 9 23.93 3.39 -8.97
C TYR A 9 25.04 4.44 -8.90
N ILE A 10 25.00 5.24 -7.85
CA ILE A 10 26.11 6.11 -7.44
C ILE A 10 26.92 5.35 -6.40
N THR A 11 28.23 5.28 -6.59
CA THR A 11 29.15 4.57 -5.70
C THR A 11 30.07 5.53 -4.94
N ASP A 12 30.51 5.13 -3.75
CA ASP A 12 31.59 5.81 -3.03
C ASP A 12 32.98 5.48 -3.62
N GLU A 13 34.04 6.02 -3.00
CA GLU A 13 35.44 5.83 -3.40
C GLU A 13 35.91 4.37 -3.36
N GLN A 14 35.23 3.53 -2.58
CA GLN A 14 35.54 2.10 -2.44
C GLN A 14 34.72 1.25 -3.43
N GLY A 15 33.92 1.89 -4.29
CA GLY A 15 33.04 1.24 -5.26
C GLY A 15 31.75 0.69 -4.65
N LYS A 16 31.45 1.01 -3.38
CA LYS A 16 30.21 0.57 -2.74
C LYS A 16 29.06 1.46 -3.19
N ARG A 17 27.93 0.84 -3.58
CA ARG A 17 26.71 1.55 -3.98
C ARG A 17 26.09 2.26 -2.76
N VAL A 18 25.93 3.57 -2.85
CA VAL A 18 25.38 4.40 -1.76
C VAL A 18 24.04 5.04 -2.11
N SER A 19 23.77 5.25 -3.41
CA SER A 19 22.51 5.78 -3.88
C SER A 19 22.06 5.07 -5.16
N VAL A 20 20.75 5.11 -5.43
CA VAL A 20 20.14 4.63 -6.67
C VAL A 20 19.38 5.76 -7.34
N VAL A 21 19.49 5.84 -8.67
CA VAL A 21 18.72 6.74 -9.51
C VAL A 21 17.82 5.90 -10.40
N LEU A 22 16.53 6.21 -10.38
CA LEU A 22 15.50 5.57 -11.20
C LEU A 22 14.86 6.61 -12.12
N PRO A 23 14.44 6.22 -13.34
CA PRO A 23 13.44 6.97 -14.09
C PRO A 23 12.22 7.27 -13.22
N ILE A 24 11.69 8.49 -13.30
CA ILE A 24 10.61 8.95 -12.41
C ILE A 24 9.39 8.03 -12.45
N GLN A 25 9.05 7.47 -13.61
CA GLN A 25 7.94 6.53 -13.75
C GLN A 25 8.19 5.22 -12.99
N GLN A 26 9.43 4.74 -12.95
CA GLN A 26 9.80 3.54 -12.19
C GLN A 26 9.79 3.82 -10.68
N TRP A 27 10.20 5.01 -10.25
CA TRP A 27 10.09 5.42 -8.85
C TRP A 27 8.63 5.52 -8.40
N GLN A 28 7.77 6.17 -9.19
CA GLN A 28 6.34 6.27 -8.88
C GLN A 28 5.71 4.88 -8.78
N GLN A 29 6.08 3.97 -9.69
CA GLN A 29 5.59 2.60 -9.61
C GLN A 29 6.01 1.86 -8.34
N VAL A 30 7.24 2.10 -7.84
CA VAL A 30 7.69 1.54 -6.55
C VAL A 30 6.83 2.08 -5.41
N LEU A 31 6.47 3.37 -5.42
CA LEU A 31 5.60 3.95 -4.42
C LEU A 31 4.19 3.33 -4.45
N ASP A 32 3.61 3.22 -5.64
CA ASP A 32 2.27 2.64 -5.80
C ASP A 32 2.24 1.16 -5.35
N ASP A 33 3.28 0.39 -5.67
CA ASP A 33 3.40 -1.02 -5.26
C ASP A 33 3.55 -1.15 -3.72
N LEU A 34 4.20 -0.18 -3.05
CA LEU A 34 4.29 -0.15 -1.59
C LEU A 34 2.95 0.19 -0.93
N GLU A 35 2.18 1.12 -1.50
CA GLU A 35 0.83 1.45 -1.02
C GLU A 35 -0.10 0.24 -1.13
N GLU A 36 -0.06 -0.49 -2.25
CA GLU A 36 -0.84 -1.74 -2.42
C GLU A 36 -0.48 -2.78 -1.36
N LEU A 37 0.81 -2.94 -1.03
CA LEU A 37 1.26 -3.85 0.02
C LEU A 37 0.78 -3.43 1.42
N ASP A 38 0.74 -2.14 1.71
CA ASP A 38 0.22 -1.63 2.97
C ASP A 38 -1.30 -1.86 3.09
N ASP A 39 -2.05 -1.69 2.01
CA ASP A 39 -3.48 -2.00 1.96
C ASP A 39 -3.74 -3.49 2.20
N ILE A 40 -2.94 -4.37 1.61
CA ILE A 40 -3.02 -5.82 1.84
C ILE A 40 -2.73 -6.14 3.31
N ARG A 41 -1.67 -5.55 3.89
CA ARG A 41 -1.33 -5.76 5.30
C ARG A 41 -2.46 -5.30 6.22
N LEU A 42 -3.03 -4.12 5.97
CA LEU A 42 -4.13 -3.60 6.76
C LEU A 42 -5.38 -4.48 6.64
N TYR A 43 -5.68 -4.97 5.43
CA TYR A 43 -6.76 -5.93 5.22
C TYR A 43 -6.56 -7.18 6.07
N ASP A 44 -5.38 -7.81 6.00
CA ASP A 44 -5.07 -9.03 6.77
C ASP A 44 -5.19 -8.79 8.28
N GLU A 45 -4.66 -7.68 8.79
CA GLU A 45 -4.77 -7.29 10.20
C GLU A 45 -6.22 -7.15 10.66
N VAL A 46 -7.08 -6.54 9.83
CA VAL A 46 -8.51 -6.39 10.15
C VAL A 46 -9.23 -7.73 10.06
N LYS A 47 -8.96 -8.54 9.03
CA LYS A 47 -9.60 -9.85 8.85
C LYS A 47 -9.21 -10.85 9.92
N ALA A 48 -7.99 -10.79 10.45
CA ALA A 48 -7.53 -11.62 11.55
C ALA A 48 -8.35 -11.44 12.84
N ARG A 49 -9.02 -10.29 13.02
CA ARG A 49 -9.90 -10.02 14.17
C ARG A 49 -11.21 -10.81 14.16
N GLN A 50 -11.54 -11.46 13.03
CA GLN A 50 -12.77 -12.24 12.85
C GLN A 50 -14.03 -11.47 13.26
N GLU A 51 -14.07 -10.16 12.97
CA GLU A 51 -15.22 -9.32 13.31
C GLU A 51 -16.50 -9.85 12.65
N PRO A 52 -17.64 -9.83 13.37
CA PRO A 52 -18.89 -10.34 12.84
C PRO A 52 -19.30 -9.54 11.60
N THR A 53 -19.65 -10.26 10.55
CA THR A 53 -20.21 -9.64 9.35
C THR A 53 -21.59 -9.09 9.69
N ARG A 54 -21.85 -7.84 9.30
CA ARG A 54 -23.15 -7.20 9.44
C ARG A 54 -23.70 -6.84 8.08
N SER A 55 -25.02 -6.90 7.93
CA SER A 55 -25.65 -6.49 6.68
C SER A 55 -25.59 -4.97 6.50
N LEU A 56 -25.62 -4.52 5.25
CA LEU A 56 -25.70 -3.09 4.93
C LEU A 56 -27.00 -2.47 5.47
N ALA A 57 -28.09 -3.23 5.53
CA ALA A 57 -29.36 -2.78 6.09
C ALA A 57 -29.23 -2.49 7.60
N ASP A 58 -28.61 -3.38 8.36
CA ASP A 58 -28.39 -3.20 9.81
C ASP A 58 -27.45 -2.03 10.08
N TYR A 59 -26.41 -1.88 9.25
CA TYR A 59 -25.50 -0.75 9.33
C TYR A 59 -26.19 0.59 9.10
N ARG A 60 -27.07 0.67 8.09
CA ARG A 60 -27.81 1.90 7.74
C ARG A 60 -28.78 2.33 8.84
N LYS A 61 -29.48 1.39 9.48
CA LYS A 61 -30.37 1.68 10.61
C LYS A 61 -29.64 2.36 11.77
N LYS A 62 -28.40 1.94 12.07
CA LYS A 62 -27.59 2.52 13.14
C LYS A 62 -27.05 3.92 12.82
N ARG A 63 -26.96 4.28 11.53
CA ARG A 63 -26.31 5.50 11.04
C ARG A 63 -27.29 6.61 10.64
N GLN A 64 -28.58 6.30 10.50
CA GLN A 64 -29.58 7.34 10.31
C GLN A 64 -29.59 8.24 11.55
N PRO A 65 -29.49 9.58 11.39
CA PRO A 65 -29.59 10.47 12.53
C PRO A 65 -30.95 10.23 13.19
N SER A 66 -30.95 10.11 14.52
CA SER A 66 -32.18 10.17 15.30
C SER A 66 -32.84 11.52 14.99
N ASN A 67 -33.94 11.48 14.25
CA ASN A 67 -34.81 12.64 14.08
C ASN A 67 -35.66 12.73 15.36
N ASP A 68 -35.12 13.39 16.38
CA ASP A 68 -35.88 13.98 17.49
C ASP A 68 -36.25 15.43 17.13
#